data_AF-K9EBN1-F1
#
_entry.id   AF-K9EBN1-F1
#
_cell.length_a   1.000
_cell.length_b   1.000
_cell.length_c   1.000
_cell.angle_alpha   90.00
_cell.angle_beta   90.00
_cell.angle_gamma   90.00
#
_symmetry.space_group_name_H-M   'P 1'
#
loop_
_entity.id
_entity.type
_entity.pdbx_description
1 polymer ?
#
loop_
_entity_poly.entity_id
_entity_poly.type
_entity_poly.pdbx_seq_one_letter_code
_entity_poly.pdbx_strand_id
1 'polypeptide(L)'
;MGGDRGFLYFTIAFGIILVLWGLYLWRDFYSSKAKRKGLSIEDKAAALVLGENEGDQAGIIEIRRRHPELTINDCKAIYYKLVEDRAHEKHRARRPLPGTGVSERANDERLRRENQKRARKRGEDS
;
A
#
# COMPACT_ATOMS: atom_id res chain seq x y z
N MET A 1 -23.65 -14.85 -55.15
CA MET A 1 -24.39 -15.26 -53.93
C MET A 1 -23.40 -15.85 -52.94
N GLY A 2 -22.90 -15.05 -51.99
CA GLY A 2 -21.89 -15.50 -51.02
C GLY A 2 -21.71 -14.58 -49.80
N GLY A 3 -22.40 -13.44 -49.73
CA GLY A 3 -22.29 -12.47 -48.64
C GLY A 3 -23.08 -12.81 -47.37
N ASP A 4 -24.21 -13.51 -47.50
CA ASP A 4 -25.13 -13.72 -46.38
C ASP A 4 -24.58 -14.65 -45.29
N ARG A 5 -23.75 -15.63 -45.69
CA ARG A 5 -23.13 -16.57 -44.73
C ARG A 5 -22.02 -15.90 -43.93
N GLY A 6 -21.22 -15.03 -44.57
CA GLY A 6 -20.14 -14.30 -43.91
C GLY A 6 -20.66 -13.33 -42.85
N PHE A 7 -21.76 -12.64 -43.14
CA PHE A 7 -22.43 -11.77 -42.17
C PHE A 7 -22.99 -12.56 -40.99
N LEU A 8 -23.63 -13.70 -41.25
CA LEU A 8 -24.16 -14.58 -40.21
C LEU A 8 -23.06 -15.05 -39.23
N TYR A 9 -21.90 -15.48 -39.74
CA TYR A 9 -20.77 -15.86 -38.88
C TYR A 9 -20.21 -14.67 -38.09
N PHE A 10 -20.14 -13.49 -38.70
CA PHE A 10 -19.69 -12.28 -38.02
C PHE A 10 -20.61 -11.88 -36.87
N THR A 11 -21.93 -11.91 -37.07
CA THR A 11 -22.91 -11.58 -36.02
C THR A 11 -22.84 -12.57 -34.86
N ILE A 12 -22.68 -13.86 -35.14
CA ILE A 12 -22.55 -14.90 -34.11
C ILE A 12 -21.24 -14.71 -33.32
N ALA A 13 -20.11 -14.53 -34.01
CA ALA A 13 -18.81 -14.30 -33.36
C ALA A 13 -18.83 -13.02 -32.51
N PHE A 14 -19.40 -11.94 -33.03
CA PHE A 14 -19.54 -10.68 -32.31
C PHE A 14 -20.45 -10.82 -31.09
N GLY A 15 -21.55 -11.57 -31.21
CA GLY A 15 -22.42 -11.90 -30.08
C GLY A 15 -21.69 -12.67 -28.98
N ILE A 16 -20.87 -13.66 -29.34
CA ILE A 16 -20.05 -14.40 -28.38
C ILE A 16 -19.04 -13.47 -27.68
N ILE A 17 -18.38 -12.59 -28.44
CA ILE A 17 -17.44 -11.61 -27.88
C ILE A 17 -18.16 -10.68 -26.89
N LEU A 18 -19.35 -10.17 -27.24
CA LEU A 18 -20.14 -9.33 -26.34
C LEU A 18 -20.57 -10.06 -25.07
N VAL A 19 -20.97 -11.34 -25.16
CA VAL A 19 -21.33 -12.15 -23.99
C VAL A 19 -20.12 -12.38 -23.09
N LEU A 20 -18.96 -12.72 -23.67
CA LEU A 20 -17.71 -12.86 -22.93
C LEU A 20 -17.27 -11.54 -22.27
N TRP A 21 -17.45 -10.43 -22.98
CA TRP A 21 -17.13 -9.10 -22.48
C TRP A 21 -18.07 -8.66 -21.35
N GLY A 22 -19.37 -8.93 -21.51
CA GLY A 22 -20.37 -8.70 -20.46
C GLY A 22 -20.11 -9.54 -19.21
N LEU A 23 -19.76 -10.81 -19.36
CA LEU A 23 -19.35 -11.67 -18.24
C LEU A 23 -18.06 -11.18 -17.58
N TYR A 24 -17.09 -10.71 -18.38
CA TYR A 24 -15.85 -10.13 -17.87
C TYR A 24 -16.14 -8.89 -17.00
N LEU A 25 -16.94 -7.95 -17.50
CA LEU A 25 -17.34 -6.75 -16.77
C LEU A 25 -18.20 -7.06 -15.56
N TRP A 26 -19.13 -8.03 -15.66
CA TRP A 26 -19.94 -8.47 -14.53
C TRP A 26 -19.06 -9.01 -13.41
N ARG A 27 -18.07 -9.84 -13.74
CA ARG A 27 -17.08 -10.36 -12.78
C ARG A 27 -16.27 -9.24 -12.14
N ASP A 28 -15.87 -8.25 -12.93
CA ASP A 28 -15.04 -7.13 -12.45
C ASP A 28 -15.84 -6.17 -11.54
N PHE A 29 -17.13 -5.96 -11.85
CA PHE A 29 -18.07 -5.22 -10.98
C PHE A 29 -18.39 -5.97 -9.69
N TYR A 30 -18.56 -7.29 -9.73
CA TYR A 30 -18.78 -8.09 -8.51
C TYR A 30 -17.53 -8.12 -7.62
N SER A 31 -16.34 -8.24 -8.22
CA SER A 31 -15.07 -8.10 -7.50
C SER A 31 -14.94 -6.72 -6.85
N SER A 32 -15.40 -5.65 -7.51
CA SER A 32 -15.37 -4.29 -6.96
C SER A 32 -16.25 -4.07 -5.71
N LYS A 33 -17.32 -4.86 -5.50
CA LYS A 33 -18.08 -4.82 -4.24
C LYS A 33 -17.29 -5.45 -3.07
N ALA A 34 -16.54 -6.51 -3.32
CA ALA A 34 -15.63 -7.10 -2.32
C ALA A 34 -14.47 -6.13 -2.00
N LYS A 35 -13.95 -5.41 -3.00
CA LYS A 35 -12.88 -4.39 -2.83
C LYS A 35 -13.23 -3.23 -1.89
N ARG A 36 -14.53 -2.97 -1.60
CA ARG A 36 -14.95 -1.89 -0.68
C ARG A 36 -14.93 -2.27 0.79
N LYS A 37 -14.87 -3.57 1.13
CA LYS A 37 -14.54 -4.00 2.49
C LYS A 37 -13.03 -3.97 2.62
N GLY A 38 -12.48 -2.85 3.09
CA GLY A 38 -11.07 -2.81 3.47
C GLY A 38 -10.77 -3.94 4.46
N LEU A 39 -9.58 -4.55 4.34
CA LEU A 39 -9.13 -5.56 5.31
C LEU A 39 -9.26 -5.03 6.74
N SER A 40 -9.67 -5.90 7.66
CA SER A 40 -9.61 -5.59 9.09
C SER A 40 -8.16 -5.28 9.49
N ILE A 41 -8.00 -4.46 10.53
CA ILE A 41 -6.68 -4.12 11.09
C ILE A 41 -5.92 -5.40 11.48
N GLU A 42 -6.63 -6.40 12.02
CA GLU A 42 -6.08 -7.69 12.42
C GLU A 42 -5.59 -8.51 11.21
N ASP A 43 -6.32 -8.48 10.10
CA ASP A 43 -5.95 -9.21 8.87
C ASP A 43 -4.72 -8.59 8.21
N LYS A 44 -4.63 -7.25 8.24
CA LYS A 44 -3.44 -6.52 7.77
C LYS A 44 -2.21 -6.88 8.58
N ALA A 45 -2.34 -6.92 9.91
CA ALA A 45 -1.24 -7.26 10.80
C ALA A 45 -0.77 -8.70 10.58
N ALA A 46 -1.70 -9.66 10.48
CA ALA A 46 -1.36 -11.06 10.23
C ALA A 46 -0.64 -11.27 8.89
N ALA A 47 -1.14 -10.63 7.82
CA ALA A 47 -0.52 -10.71 6.49
C ALA A 47 0.90 -10.12 6.48
N LEU A 48 1.12 -8.99 7.15
CA LEU A 48 2.44 -8.35 7.25
C LEU A 48 3.42 -9.16 8.11
N VAL A 49 2.96 -9.78 9.20
CA VAL A 49 3.80 -10.61 10.08
C VAL A 49 4.24 -11.89 9.35
N LEU A 50 3.33 -12.58 8.66
CA LEU A 50 3.69 -13.74 7.85
C LEU A 50 4.59 -13.35 6.68
N GLY A 51 4.30 -12.22 6.04
CA GLY A 51 5.11 -11.68 4.95
C GLY A 51 6.56 -11.39 5.34
N GLU A 52 6.80 -10.83 6.54
CA GLU A 52 8.16 -10.56 7.03
C GLU A 52 8.92 -11.82 7.44
N ASN A 53 8.23 -12.86 7.94
CA ASN A 53 8.88 -14.07 8.45
C ASN A 53 9.11 -15.14 7.36
N GLU A 54 8.14 -15.33 6.46
CA GLU A 54 8.12 -16.44 5.50
C GLU A 54 8.18 -15.95 4.04
N GLY A 55 8.20 -14.63 3.84
CA GLY A 55 8.27 -13.97 2.54
C GLY A 55 6.92 -13.52 2.00
N ASP A 56 6.96 -12.63 1.02
CA ASP A 56 5.78 -11.96 0.45
C ASP A 56 4.67 -12.92 0.01
N GLN A 57 5.06 -14.09 -0.48
CA GLN A 57 4.12 -15.10 -0.96
C GLN A 57 3.25 -15.66 0.17
N ALA A 58 3.80 -15.81 1.37
CA ALA A 58 3.06 -16.25 2.55
C ALA A 58 2.03 -15.20 3.01
N GLY A 59 2.43 -13.92 3.00
CA GLY A 59 1.52 -12.80 3.30
C GLY A 59 0.35 -12.70 2.30
N ILE A 60 0.61 -12.91 1.01
CA ILE A 60 -0.42 -12.91 -0.04
C ILE A 60 -1.39 -14.09 0.14
N ILE A 61 -0.87 -15.28 0.49
CA ILE A 61 -1.68 -16.48 0.73
C ILE A 61 -2.57 -16.29 1.96
N GLU A 62 -2.06 -15.67 3.03
CA GLU A 62 -2.84 -15.40 4.24
C GLU A 62 -4.01 -14.44 3.95
N ILE A 63 -3.80 -13.39 3.14
CA ILE A 63 -4.89 -12.50 2.71
C ILE A 63 -5.96 -13.29 1.96
N ARG A 64 -5.54 -14.17 1.05
CA ARG A 64 -6.47 -15.01 0.27
C ARG A 64 -7.21 -16.02 1.14
N ARG A 65 -6.57 -16.55 2.19
CA ARG A 65 -7.19 -17.49 3.13
C ARG A 65 -8.33 -16.82 3.89
N ARG A 66 -8.18 -15.56 4.28
CA ARG A 66 -9.19 -14.79 5.00
C ARG A 66 -10.24 -14.17 4.08
N HIS A 67 -9.85 -13.88 2.84
CA HIS A 67 -10.71 -13.32 1.80
C HIS A 67 -10.71 -14.20 0.55
N PRO A 68 -11.36 -15.37 0.58
CA PRO A 68 -11.42 -16.29 -0.55
C PRO A 68 -12.14 -15.69 -1.78
N GLU A 69 -12.95 -14.64 -1.57
CA GLU A 69 -13.62 -13.89 -2.63
C GLU A 69 -12.66 -13.04 -3.49
N LEU A 70 -11.44 -12.77 -3.01
CA LEU A 70 -10.45 -11.97 -3.72
C LEU A 70 -9.63 -12.83 -4.68
N THR A 71 -9.32 -12.25 -5.84
CA THR A 71 -8.42 -12.90 -6.78
C THR A 71 -6.97 -12.82 -6.28
N ILE A 72 -6.11 -13.73 -6.75
CA ILE A 72 -4.67 -13.71 -6.40
C ILE A 72 -4.05 -12.35 -6.71
N ASN A 73 -4.45 -11.72 -7.82
CA ASN A 73 -3.91 -10.42 -8.22
C ASN A 73 -4.38 -9.30 -7.29
N ASP A 74 -5.62 -9.37 -6.80
CA ASP A 74 -6.13 -8.42 -5.81
C ASP A 74 -5.37 -8.59 -4.48
N CYS A 75 -5.14 -9.82 -4.03
CA CYS A 75 -4.36 -10.10 -2.82
C CYS A 75 -2.92 -9.57 -2.93
N LYS A 76 -2.29 -9.72 -4.10
CA LYS A 76 -0.97 -9.13 -4.39
C LYS A 76 -0.98 -7.61 -4.28
N ALA A 77 -1.95 -6.96 -4.94
CA ALA A 77 -2.07 -5.51 -4.93
C ALA A 77 -2.29 -4.97 -3.51
N ILE A 78 -3.14 -5.65 -2.72
CA ILE A 78 -3.39 -5.30 -1.33
C ILE A 78 -2.12 -5.48 -0.49
N TYR A 79 -1.43 -6.62 -0.61
CA TYR A 79 -0.22 -6.91 0.15
C TYR A 79 0.89 -5.88 -0.12
N TYR A 80 1.21 -5.61 -1.38
CA TYR A 80 2.25 -4.65 -1.71
C TYR A 80 1.91 -3.23 -1.25
N LYS A 81 0.64 -2.84 -1.34
CA LYS A 81 0.19 -1.57 -0.78
C LYS A 81 0.36 -1.50 0.74
N LEU A 82 0.10 -2.59 1.47
CA LEU A 82 0.35 -2.66 2.91
C LEU A 82 1.83 -2.53 3.27
N VAL A 83 2.71 -3.16 2.48
CA VAL A 83 4.17 -3.05 2.65
C VAL A 83 4.63 -1.62 2.39
N GLU A 84 4.12 -0.98 1.34
CA GLU A 84 4.42 0.41 0.98
C GLU A 84 3.93 1.39 2.06
N ASP A 85 2.68 1.23 2.54
CA ASP A 85 2.11 2.03 3.63
C ASP A 85 2.97 1.91 4.90
N ARG A 86 3.39 0.70 5.27
CA ARG A 86 4.28 0.47 6.43
C ARG A 86 5.66 1.10 6.26
N ALA A 87 6.22 1.04 5.06
CA ALA A 87 7.48 1.73 4.75
C ALA A 87 7.32 3.25 4.87
N HIS A 88 6.22 3.81 4.35
CA HIS A 88 5.92 5.23 4.47
C HIS A 88 5.67 5.68 5.91
N GLU A 89 4.99 4.89 6.73
CA GLU A 89 4.84 5.16 8.16
C GLU A 89 6.18 5.18 8.88
N LYS A 90 7.07 4.22 8.59
CA LYS A 90 8.43 4.20 9.14
C LYS A 90 9.25 5.42 8.71
N HIS A 91 9.06 5.90 7.48
CA HIS A 91 9.69 7.12 7.00
C HIS A 91 9.08 8.40 7.60
N ARG A 92 7.75 8.44 7.81
CA ARG A 92 7.07 9.55 8.51
C ARG A 92 7.46 9.61 9.98
N ALA A 93 7.57 8.48 10.68
CA ALA A 93 8.04 8.46 12.06
C ALA A 93 9.50 8.97 12.18
N ARG A 94 10.31 8.78 11.14
CA ARG A 94 11.69 9.28 11.06
C ARG A 94 11.81 10.75 10.67
N ARG A 95 10.77 11.34 10.07
CA ARG A 95 10.73 12.77 9.75
C ARG A 95 9.91 13.48 10.83
N PRO A 96 10.47 14.42 11.61
CA PRO A 96 9.65 15.19 12.55
C PRO A 96 8.49 15.84 11.78
N LEU A 97 7.28 15.77 12.36
CA LEU A 97 6.08 16.36 11.77
C LEU A 97 6.37 17.81 11.34
N PRO A 98 6.01 18.22 10.11
CA PRO A 98 6.09 19.62 9.72
C PRO A 98 5.08 20.40 10.58
N GLY A 99 5.57 21.05 11.64
CA GLY A 99 4.75 21.72 12.65
C GLY A 99 5.22 21.50 14.09
N THR A 100 5.96 20.44 14.41
CA THR A 100 6.67 20.32 15.69
C THR A 100 8.01 21.06 15.57
N GLY A 101 7.93 22.38 15.57
CA GLY A 101 9.06 23.30 15.41
C GLY A 101 10.02 23.31 16.61
N VAL A 102 10.72 22.21 16.87
CA VAL A 102 12.03 22.30 17.51
C VAL A 102 13.02 22.34 16.36
N SER A 103 13.23 23.55 15.84
CA SER A 103 14.22 23.79 14.80
C SER A 103 15.57 23.28 15.28
N GLU A 104 16.25 22.47 14.47
CA GLU A 104 17.67 22.09 14.68
C GLU A 104 18.52 23.32 15.01
N ARG A 105 18.17 24.49 14.44
CA ARG A 105 18.77 25.79 14.77
C ARG A 105 18.59 26.22 16.23
N ALA A 106 17.41 26.03 16.84
CA ALA A 106 17.19 26.44 18.23
C ALA A 106 17.94 25.55 19.23
N ASN A 107 18.12 24.26 18.92
CA ASN A 107 18.90 23.36 19.77
C ASN A 107 20.41 23.62 19.63
N ASP A 108 20.89 23.85 18.40
CA ASP A 108 22.28 24.24 18.16
C ASP A 108 22.66 25.57 18.81
N GLU A 109 21.74 26.55 18.81
CA GLU A 109 21.98 27.85 19.45
C GLU A 109 21.99 27.74 20.98
N ARG A 110 21.15 26.87 21.57
CA ARG A 110 21.19 26.55 23.00
C ARG A 110 22.50 25.88 23.40
N LEU A 111 22.94 24.87 22.64
CA LEU A 111 24.17 24.13 22.91
C LEU A 111 25.41 25.04 22.81
N ARG A 112 25.43 25.95 21.82
CA ARG A 112 26.51 26.94 21.68
C ARG A 112 26.56 27.94 22.83
N ARG A 113 25.40 28.44 23.30
CA ARG A 113 25.35 29.34 24.47
C ARG A 113 25.77 28.63 25.75
N GLU A 114 25.44 27.36 25.92
CA GLU A 114 25.84 26.60 27.11
C GLU A 114 27.35 26.29 27.14
N ASN A 115 27.93 25.91 25.99
CA ASN A 115 29.37 25.69 25.89
C ASN A 115 30.19 26.98 26.08
N GLN A 116 29.70 28.13 25.60
CA GLN A 116 30.36 29.42 25.86
C GLN A 116 30.31 29.81 27.33
N LYS A 117 29.20 29.55 28.04
CA LYS A 117 29.10 29.80 29.49
C LYS A 117 30.07 28.93 30.30
N ARG A 118 30.25 27.66 29.91
CA ARG A 118 31.20 26.74 30.55
C ARG A 118 32.66 27.13 30.29
N ALA A 119 32.96 27.63 29.09
CA ALA A 119 34.30 28.13 28.74
C ALA A 119 34.68 29.39 29.53
N ARG A 120 33.74 30.32 29.76
CA ARG A 120 33.98 31.53 30.56
C ARG A 120 34.26 31.22 32.03
N LYS A 121 33.51 30.31 32.65
CA LYS A 121 33.76 29.90 34.04
C LYS A 121 35.15 29.30 34.26
N ARG A 122 35.68 28.54 33.29
CA ARG A 122 37.04 27.98 33.39
C ARG A 122 38.17 29.02 33.28
N GLY A 123 37.89 30.22 32.77
CA GLY A 123 38.87 31.31 32.68
C GLY A 123 38.85 32.27 33.86
N GLU A 124 37.81 32.25 34.70
CA GLU A 124 37.72 33.05 35.94
C GLU A 124 38.33 32.32 37.15
N ASP A 125 38.48 31.00 37.09
CA ASP A 125 39.05 30.16 38.15
C ASP A 125 40.58 29.91 37.98
N SER A 126 41.26 30.62 37.08
CA SER A 126 42.73 30.59 36.85
C SER A 126 43.36 31.96 37.05
#